data_AF-A0AAV3S958-F1
#
_entry.id   AF-A0AAV3S958-F1
#
_cell.length_a   1.000
_cell.length_b   1.000
_cell.length_c   1.000
_cell.angle_alpha   90.00
_cell.angle_beta   90.00
_cell.angle_gamma   90.00
#
_symmetry.space_group_name_H-M   'P 1'
#
loop_
_entity.id
_entity.type
_entity.pdbx_description
1 polymer ?
#
loop_
_entity_poly.entity_id
_entity_poly.type
_entity_poly.pdbx_seq_one_letter_code
_entity_poly.pdbx_strand_id
1 'polypeptide(L)'
;MIKWCVDEGVCGTAMEYNRLIYSDLEDVQIHEWDMTPSQLNATTHLGSVLSIPVYAPGDEEKNRPLGVLNIDSRENLDETRFDEIRTKELKRYAGYIGTLV
;
A
#
# COMPACT_ATOMS: atom_id res chain seq x y z
N MET A 1 14.23 -13.65 -11.51
CA MET A 1 13.23 -12.61 -11.83
C MET A 1 12.28 -12.56 -10.64
N ILE A 2 12.24 -11.45 -9.89
CA ILE A 2 11.28 -11.29 -8.79
C ILE A 2 9.91 -11.17 -9.44
N LYS A 3 9.05 -12.16 -9.22
CA LYS A 3 7.65 -12.08 -9.65
C LYS A 3 6.92 -11.29 -8.57
N TRP A 4 6.67 -10.02 -8.85
CA TRP A 4 5.78 -9.22 -8.03
C TRP A 4 4.39 -9.85 -8.08
N CYS A 5 3.75 -10.00 -6.92
CA CYS A 5 2.35 -10.41 -6.80
C CYS A 5 1.45 -9.22 -7.14
N VAL A 6 1.55 -8.74 -8.37
CA VAL A 6 0.73 -7.65 -8.92
C VAL A 6 -0.72 -8.13 -8.91
N ASP A 7 -1.64 -7.24 -8.51
CA ASP A 7 -3.07 -7.52 -8.21
C ASP A 7 -3.39 -8.43 -7.01
N GLU A 8 -2.39 -8.94 -6.28
CA GLU A 8 -2.66 -9.69 -5.05
C GLU A 8 -2.49 -8.80 -3.80
N GLY A 9 -3.55 -8.70 -3.02
CA GLY A 9 -3.62 -7.92 -1.79
C GLY A 9 -3.57 -6.41 -2.02
N VAL A 10 -3.50 -5.67 -0.92
CA VAL A 10 -3.47 -4.20 -0.92
C VAL A 10 -2.29 -3.67 -1.71
N CYS A 11 -1.10 -4.23 -1.46
CA CYS A 11 0.14 -3.79 -2.07
C CYS A 11 0.14 -4.05 -3.58
N GLY A 12 -0.28 -5.24 -4.00
CA GLY A 12 -0.38 -5.58 -5.42
C GLY A 12 -1.38 -4.68 -6.14
N THR A 13 -2.53 -4.41 -5.51
CA THR A 13 -3.55 -3.49 -6.02
C THR A 13 -3.02 -2.05 -6.13
N ALA A 14 -2.29 -1.55 -5.12
CA ALA A 14 -1.71 -0.21 -5.15
C ALA A 14 -0.67 -0.07 -6.28
N MET A 15 0.10 -1.13 -6.51
CA MET A 15 1.10 -1.22 -7.58
C MET A 15 0.44 -1.21 -8.98
N GLU A 16 -0.54 -2.09 -9.24
CA GLU A 16 -1.16 -2.21 -10.57
C GLU A 16 -1.93 -0.95 -10.95
N TYR A 17 -2.80 -0.47 -10.05
CA TYR A 17 -3.66 0.67 -10.34
C TYR A 17 -2.99 2.01 -10.11
N ASN A 18 -1.70 2.01 -9.78
CA ASN A 18 -0.91 3.19 -9.52
C ASN A 18 -1.60 4.17 -8.54
N ARG A 19 -2.14 3.64 -7.45
CA ARG A 19 -2.97 4.44 -6.52
C ARG A 19 -2.54 4.25 -5.08
N LEU A 20 -2.62 5.34 -4.33
CA LEU A 20 -2.56 5.26 -2.89
C LEU A 20 -3.82 4.53 -2.39
N ILE A 21 -3.63 3.54 -1.53
CA ILE A 21 -4.72 2.88 -0.82
C ILE A 21 -4.61 3.26 0.64
N TYR A 22 -5.71 3.76 1.19
CA TYR A 22 -5.86 4.11 2.60
C TYR A 22 -7.21 3.59 3.02
N SER A 23 -7.21 2.46 3.73
CA SER A 23 -8.44 1.72 4.01
C SER A 23 -8.41 1.02 5.36
N ASP A 24 -9.56 0.99 6.02
CA ASP A 24 -9.89 -0.01 7.03
C ASP A 24 -10.02 -1.38 6.37
N LEU A 25 -9.77 -2.43 7.14
CA LEU A 25 -9.83 -3.82 6.71
C LEU A 25 -10.99 -4.60 7.36
N GLU A 26 -11.62 -4.03 8.39
CA GLU A 26 -12.75 -4.65 9.11
C GLU A 26 -14.01 -4.77 8.22
N ASP A 27 -14.26 -3.78 7.35
CA ASP A 27 -15.44 -3.71 6.48
C ASP A 27 -15.15 -3.96 4.99
N VAL A 28 -13.88 -4.10 4.62
CA VAL A 28 -13.53 -4.45 3.24
C VAL A 28 -13.67 -5.96 3.09
N GLN A 29 -14.29 -6.40 2.00
CA GLN A 29 -14.19 -7.81 1.63
C GLN A 29 -12.73 -8.09 1.24
N ILE A 30 -11.88 -8.39 2.21
CA ILE A 30 -10.48 -8.78 2.03
C ILE A 30 -10.32 -9.98 1.10
N HIS A 31 -11.41 -10.71 0.85
CA HIS A 31 -11.54 -11.78 -0.14
C HIS A 31 -11.61 -11.28 -1.60
N GLU A 32 -11.93 -10.01 -1.84
CA GLU A 32 -11.95 -9.37 -3.16
C GLU A 32 -10.55 -8.93 -3.61
N TRP A 33 -9.53 -9.05 -2.74
CA TRP A 33 -8.18 -8.58 -3.03
C TRP A 33 -7.27 -9.71 -3.52
N ASP A 34 -7.84 -10.78 -4.08
CA ASP A 34 -7.11 -11.91 -4.71
C ASP A 34 -5.95 -12.48 -3.87
N MET A 35 -6.05 -12.38 -2.53
CA MET A 35 -5.04 -12.92 -1.62
C MET A 35 -5.17 -14.44 -1.52
N THR A 36 -4.04 -15.13 -1.51
CA THR A 36 -3.99 -16.55 -1.14
C THR A 36 -4.44 -16.76 0.30
N PRO A 37 -4.94 -17.96 0.67
CA PRO A 37 -5.35 -18.24 2.05
C PRO A 37 -4.27 -17.96 3.11
N SER A 38 -3.00 -18.19 2.77
CA SER A 38 -1.88 -17.92 3.68
C SER A 38 -1.62 -16.42 3.88
N GLN A 39 -1.71 -15.62 2.81
CA GLN A 39 -1.62 -14.15 2.91
C GLN A 39 -2.78 -13.61 3.74
N LEU A 40 -3.99 -14.07 3.44
CA LEU A 40 -5.20 -13.68 4.17
C LEU A 40 -5.05 -13.96 5.68
N ASN A 41 -4.66 -15.18 6.05
CA ASN A 41 -4.46 -15.55 7.45
C ASN A 41 -3.35 -14.73 8.13
N ALA A 42 -2.35 -14.27 7.37
CA ALA A 42 -1.31 -13.39 7.89
C ALA A 42 -1.81 -11.95 8.10
N THR A 43 -2.84 -11.50 7.41
CA THR A 43 -3.33 -10.10 7.45
C THR A 43 -4.64 -9.92 8.21
N THR A 44 -5.33 -10.98 8.62
CA THR A 44 -6.62 -10.92 9.34
C THR A 44 -6.61 -10.16 10.66
N HIS A 45 -5.44 -9.90 11.23
CA HIS A 45 -5.28 -9.20 12.51
C HIS A 45 -5.00 -7.71 12.35
N LEU A 46 -4.98 -7.21 11.12
CA LEU A 46 -4.79 -5.80 10.80
C LEU A 46 -6.14 -5.08 10.81
N GLY A 47 -6.18 -3.90 11.41
CA GLY A 47 -7.35 -3.02 11.40
C GLY A 47 -7.36 -2.13 10.16
N SER A 48 -6.18 -1.66 9.74
CA SER A 48 -6.07 -0.77 8.58
C SER A 48 -4.71 -0.84 7.88
N VAL A 49 -4.67 -0.27 6.68
CA VAL A 49 -3.49 -0.26 5.80
C VAL A 49 -3.35 1.06 5.06
N LEU A 50 -2.11 1.50 4.90
CA LEU A 50 -1.70 2.58 4.01
C LEU A 50 -0.64 2.06 3.03
N SER A 51 -1.01 1.95 1.76
CA SER A 51 -0.12 1.54 0.67
C SER A 51 0.16 2.71 -0.25
N ILE A 52 1.42 3.12 -0.34
CA ILE A 52 1.87 4.28 -1.13
C ILE A 52 2.78 3.79 -2.27
N PRO A 53 2.40 3.97 -3.55
CA PRO A 53 3.27 3.66 -4.67
C PRO A 53 4.58 4.49 -4.62
N VAL A 54 5.69 3.84 -4.95
CA VAL A 54 7.04 4.41 -4.98
C VAL A 54 7.50 4.52 -6.43
N TYR A 55 8.05 5.66 -6.84
CA TYR A 55 8.47 5.94 -8.22
C TYR A 55 9.95 6.28 -8.30
N ALA A 56 10.56 6.02 -9.46
CA ALA A 56 11.83 6.65 -9.80
C ALA A 56 11.68 8.18 -9.88
N PRO A 57 12.75 8.95 -9.62
CA PRO A 57 12.74 10.39 -9.82
C PRO A 57 12.31 10.78 -11.24
N GLY A 58 11.26 11.60 -11.36
CA GLY A 58 10.73 12.07 -12.65
C GLY A 58 9.76 11.12 -13.36
N ASP A 59 9.38 10.00 -12.73
CA ASP A 59 8.46 9.00 -13.29
C ASP A 59 7.08 8.97 -12.60
N GLU A 60 6.83 9.87 -11.66
CA GLU A 60 5.56 9.98 -10.91
C GLU A 60 4.33 10.12 -11.82
N GLU A 61 4.47 10.83 -12.95
CA GLU A 61 3.39 11.01 -13.95
C GLU A 61 3.27 9.83 -14.94
N LYS A 62 4.23 8.90 -14.96
CA LYS A 62 4.32 7.83 -15.98
C LYS A 62 3.51 6.57 -15.64
N ASN A 63 2.75 6.59 -14.54
CA ASN A 63 1.92 5.47 -14.06
C ASN A 63 2.68 4.13 -13.93
N ARG A 64 3.96 4.17 -13.56
CA ARG A 64 4.79 2.97 -13.39
C ARG A 64 5.55 3.02 -12.06
N PRO A 65 4.92 2.61 -10.96
CA PRO A 65 5.63 2.49 -9.70
C PRO A 65 6.71 1.40 -9.79
N LEU A 66 7.80 1.58 -9.04
CA LEU A 66 8.88 0.61 -8.86
C LEU A 66 8.58 -0.38 -7.71
N GLY A 67 7.68 0.02 -6.82
CA GLY A 67 7.27 -0.74 -5.65
C GLY A 67 6.23 0.02 -4.84
N VAL A 68 5.97 -0.45 -3.62
CA VAL A 68 4.98 0.14 -2.72
C VAL A 68 5.58 0.22 -1.31
N LEU A 69 5.49 1.38 -0.68
CA LEU A 69 5.68 1.55 0.75
C LEU A 69 4.37 1.15 1.43
N ASN A 70 4.37 0.04 2.15
CA ASN A 70 3.21 -0.44 2.88
C ASN A 70 3.37 -0.22 4.38
N ILE A 71 2.32 0.29 5.02
CA ILE A 71 2.26 0.51 6.46
C ILE A 71 1.00 -0.16 6.98
N ASP A 72 1.20 -1.16 7.82
CA ASP A 72 0.13 -1.97 8.41
C ASP A 72 -0.12 -1.53 9.86
N SER A 73 -1.39 -1.46 10.25
CA SER A 73 -1.80 -1.16 11.63
C SER A 73 -2.81 -2.19 12.12
N ARG A 74 -2.76 -2.45 13.43
CA ARG A 74 -3.81 -3.22 14.13
C ARG A 74 -5.03 -2.36 14.49
N GLU A 75 -4.85 -1.05 14.47
CA GLU A 75 -5.88 -0.06 14.75
C GLU A 75 -6.63 0.29 13.46
N ASN A 76 -7.92 0.61 13.56
CA ASN A 76 -8.69 1.19 12.46
C ASN A 76 -8.23 2.61 12.15
N LEU A 77 -8.55 3.13 10.97
CA LEU A 77 -8.06 4.38 10.41
C LEU A 77 -8.38 5.59 11.28
N ASP A 78 -9.56 5.62 11.88
CA ASP A 78 -10.00 6.67 12.80
C ASP A 78 -9.19 6.70 14.11
N GLU A 79 -8.69 5.54 14.53
CA GLU A 79 -7.77 5.39 15.65
C GLU A 79 -6.31 5.61 15.24
N THR A 80 -5.99 5.39 13.97
CA THR A 80 -4.65 5.67 13.47
C THR A 80 -4.35 7.16 13.46
N ARG A 81 -3.06 7.45 13.55
CA ARG A 81 -2.52 8.79 13.40
C ARG A 81 -2.37 9.21 11.94
N PHE A 82 -2.88 8.47 10.95
CA PHE A 82 -2.64 8.71 9.52
C PHE A 82 -3.54 9.81 8.94
N ASP A 83 -3.48 11.01 9.51
CA ASP A 83 -4.14 12.19 8.95
C ASP A 83 -3.52 12.64 7.60
N GLU A 84 -4.18 13.60 6.95
CA GLU A 84 -3.75 14.12 5.64
C GLU A 84 -2.32 14.67 5.66
N ILE A 85 -1.92 15.32 6.76
CA ILE A 85 -0.60 15.91 6.92
C ILE A 85 0.46 14.81 6.94
N ARG A 86 0.29 13.80 7.79
CA ARG A 86 1.22 12.67 7.89
C ARG A 86 1.24 11.83 6.63
N THR A 87 0.09 11.64 5.98
CA THR A 87 0.03 10.95 4.67
C THR A 87 0.86 11.68 3.62
N LYS A 88 0.83 13.02 3.61
CA LYS A 88 1.68 13.84 2.74
C LYS A 88 3.18 13.70 3.06
N GLU A 89 3.54 13.65 4.33
CA GLU A 89 4.93 13.40 4.74
C GLU A 89 5.40 12.00 4.34
N LEU A 90 4.56 10.99 4.52
CA LEU A 90 4.85 9.60 4.11
C LEU A 90 5.03 9.47 2.60
N LYS A 91 4.22 10.18 1.79
CA LYS A 91 4.45 10.29 0.34
C LYS A 91 5.82 10.87 0.00
N ARG A 92 6.27 11.89 0.74
CA ARG A 92 7.61 12.47 0.55
C ARG A 92 8.71 11.45 0.87
N TYR A 93 8.56 10.66 1.92
CA TYR A 93 9.50 9.59 2.24
C TYR A 93 9.51 8.48 1.18
N ALA A 94 8.34 8.12 0.62
CA ALA A 94 8.26 7.22 -0.52
C ALA A 94 9.08 7.72 -1.73
N GLY A 95 9.05 9.02 -2.01
CA GLY A 95 9.88 9.63 -3.06
C GLY A 95 11.39 9.50 -2.79
N TYR A 96 11.83 9.65 -1.55
CA TYR A 96 13.23 9.42 -1.19
C TYR A 96 13.65 7.96 -1.37
N ILE A 97 12.79 7.01 -0.98
CA ILE A 97 13.05 5.58 -1.22
C ILE A 97 13.21 5.32 -2.72
N GLY A 98 12.31 5.88 -3.53
CA GLY A 98 12.37 5.76 -4.99
C GLY A 98 13.64 6.34 -5.62
N THR A 99 14.30 7.30 -4.95
CA THR A 99 15.58 7.87 -5.39
C THR A 99 16.77 6.94 -5.13
N LEU A 100 16.64 5.96 -4.23
CA LEU A 100 17.69 5.01 -3.85
C LEU A 100 17.71 3.74 -4.71
N VAL A 101 16.67 3.52 -5.52
CA VAL A 101 16.50 2.36 -6.39
C VAL A 101 17.05 2.66 -7.78
#